data_AF-A0A2M9CWA5-F1
#
_entry.id   AF-A0A2M9CWA5-F1
#
_cell.length_a   1.000
_cell.length_b   1.000
_cell.length_c   1.000
_cell.angle_alpha   90.00
_cell.angle_beta   90.00
_cell.angle_gamma   90.00
#
_symmetry.space_group_name_H-M   'P 1'
#
loop_
_entity.id
_entity.type
_entity.pdbx_description
1 polymer ?
#
loop_
_entity_poly.entity_id
_entity_poly.type
_entity_poly.pdbx_seq_one_letter_code
_entity_poly.pdbx_strand_id
1 'polypeptide(L)'
;MKLSDFSRTIQEMPLLNHSFTIKKENWFNQDQQELIDNIFNNKDTITLNRYDLLNSNKSIGEFILKTLMWGYPTKGRGNNIDNLLKPDNFKLLTDILESYRDKDINASKLDNDIGRIKGLGLSTMSKFLCFIGARVENQETLILDRRIIEIIKAKTFDELKNLTSITYPTSVKNYVKYLETINNFSKENNTISQKVEMFIFMFGRHLSPLKGE
;
A
#
# COMPACT_ATOMS: atom_id res chain seq x y z
N MET A 1 15.46 -4.98 18.31
CA MET A 1 14.15 -4.92 19.00
C MET A 1 13.26 -5.97 18.38
N LYS A 2 12.25 -6.46 19.09
CA LYS A 2 11.29 -7.40 18.52
C LYS A 2 9.97 -6.69 18.24
N LEU A 3 9.29 -7.06 17.16
CA LEU A 3 7.91 -6.63 16.93
C LEU A 3 6.99 -7.17 18.02
N SER A 4 7.28 -8.36 18.55
CA SER A 4 6.48 -8.97 19.61
C SER A 4 6.46 -8.16 20.92
N ASP A 5 7.48 -7.34 21.17
CA ASP A 5 7.53 -6.41 22.30
C ASP A 5 6.38 -5.36 22.23
N PHE A 6 5.80 -5.16 21.04
CA PHE A 6 4.73 -4.21 20.77
C PHE A 6 3.38 -4.87 20.44
N SER A 7 3.22 -6.18 20.63
CA SER A 7 2.02 -6.93 20.19
C SER A 7 0.70 -6.33 20.66
N ARG A 8 0.61 -5.87 21.91
CA ARG A 8 -0.61 -5.21 22.43
C ARG A 8 -0.91 -3.90 21.69
N THR A 9 0.11 -3.07 21.49
CA THR A 9 -0.03 -1.80 20.74
C THR A 9 -0.44 -2.07 19.30
N ILE A 10 0.15 -3.09 18.67
CA ILE A 10 -0.20 -3.53 17.31
C ILE A 10 -1.68 -3.94 17.26
N GLN A 11 -2.14 -4.78 18.21
CA GLN A 11 -3.53 -5.25 18.26
C GLN A 11 -4.54 -4.10 18.41
N GLU A 12 -4.20 -3.04 19.15
CA GLU A 12 -5.08 -1.89 19.39
C GLU A 12 -5.01 -0.80 18.30
N MET A 13 -4.23 -0.99 17.23
CA MET A 13 -4.11 0.02 16.19
C MET A 13 -5.45 0.33 15.50
N PRO A 14 -5.81 1.63 15.32
CA PRO A 14 -7.05 2.06 14.69
C PRO A 14 -6.93 1.99 13.16
N LEU A 15 -6.80 0.77 12.64
CA LEU A 15 -6.47 0.48 11.24
C LEU A 15 -7.35 1.26 10.25
N LEU A 16 -8.66 1.23 10.46
CA LEU A 16 -9.65 1.83 9.57
C LEU A 16 -9.59 3.37 9.56
N ASN A 17 -9.15 3.98 10.66
CA ASN A 17 -9.04 5.43 10.80
C ASN A 17 -7.72 5.99 10.26
N HIS A 18 -6.77 5.15 9.81
CA HIS A 18 -5.51 5.63 9.25
C HIS A 18 -5.77 6.49 8.00
N SER A 19 -5.58 7.79 8.15
CA SER A 19 -6.04 8.78 7.18
C SER A 19 -4.96 9.76 6.77
N PHE A 20 -5.13 10.32 5.57
CA PHE A 20 -4.38 11.47 5.10
C PHE A 20 -5.32 12.56 4.60
N THR A 21 -4.89 13.80 4.75
CA THR A 21 -5.58 14.98 4.21
C THR A 21 -5.00 15.30 2.84
N ILE A 22 -5.86 15.44 1.85
CA ILE A 22 -5.51 15.68 0.45
C ILE A 22 -6.09 17.01 0.03
N LYS A 23 -5.24 17.86 -0.57
CA LYS A 23 -5.65 19.15 -1.12
C LYS A 23 -5.89 19.05 -2.62
N LYS A 24 -6.97 19.65 -3.10
CA LYS A 24 -7.37 19.68 -4.51
C LYS A 24 -6.31 20.30 -5.41
N GLU A 25 -5.61 21.33 -4.93
CA GLU A 25 -4.54 22.02 -5.64
C GLU A 25 -3.41 21.09 -6.11
N ASN A 26 -3.16 19.98 -5.41
CA ASN A 26 -2.14 19.00 -5.78
C ASN A 26 -2.60 18.04 -6.89
N TRP A 27 -3.90 18.01 -7.18
CA TRP A 27 -4.55 17.00 -8.01
C TRP A 27 -5.24 17.65 -9.21
N PHE A 28 -4.45 17.86 -10.26
CA PHE A 28 -4.94 18.18 -11.59
C PHE A 28 -4.50 17.09 -12.58
N ASN A 29 -5.42 16.60 -13.40
CA ASN A 29 -5.09 15.69 -14.50
C ASN A 29 -6.20 15.79 -15.55
N GLN A 30 -5.86 16.26 -16.75
CA GLN A 30 -6.84 16.53 -17.80
C GLN A 30 -7.68 15.29 -18.16
N ASP A 31 -7.06 14.10 -18.23
CA ASP A 31 -7.74 12.87 -18.66
C ASP A 31 -8.72 12.33 -17.60
N GLN A 32 -8.49 12.62 -16.32
CA GLN A 32 -9.27 12.12 -15.19
C GLN A 32 -9.94 13.24 -14.38
N GLN A 33 -10.02 14.45 -14.93
CA GLN A 33 -10.40 15.65 -14.17
C GLN A 33 -11.82 15.55 -13.61
N GLU A 34 -12.76 15.01 -14.40
CA GLU A 34 -14.16 14.82 -13.96
C GLU A 34 -14.26 13.92 -12.71
N LEU A 35 -13.54 12.78 -12.71
CA LEU A 35 -13.52 11.89 -11.55
C LEU A 35 -12.87 12.55 -10.34
N ILE A 36 -11.79 13.30 -10.55
CA ILE A 36 -11.11 14.05 -9.50
C ILE A 36 -12.08 15.08 -8.89
N ASP A 37 -12.75 15.87 -9.72
CA ASP A 37 -13.71 16.89 -9.27
C ASP A 37 -14.89 16.26 -8.51
N ASN A 38 -15.39 15.12 -8.97
CA ASN A 38 -16.43 14.35 -8.28
C ASN A 38 -15.97 13.84 -6.90
N ILE A 39 -14.72 13.37 -6.78
CA ILE A 39 -14.15 12.93 -5.49
C ILE A 39 -14.07 14.10 -4.50
N PHE A 40 -13.66 15.28 -4.96
CA PHE A 40 -13.57 16.47 -4.11
C PHE A 40 -14.94 17.09 -3.81
N ASN A 41 -15.93 16.91 -4.68
CA ASN A 41 -17.30 17.38 -4.51
C ASN A 41 -17.37 18.84 -4.03
N ASN A 42 -16.74 19.74 -4.79
CA ASN A 42 -16.62 21.18 -4.52
C ASN A 42 -15.86 21.56 -3.23
N LYS A 43 -15.13 20.64 -2.60
CA LYS A 43 -14.23 20.93 -1.48
C LYS A 43 -12.80 21.15 -1.97
N ASP A 44 -12.08 22.06 -1.32
CA ASP A 44 -10.64 22.26 -1.58
C ASP A 44 -9.77 21.18 -0.91
N THR A 45 -10.32 20.49 0.09
CA THR A 45 -9.62 19.49 0.87
C THR A 45 -10.57 18.37 1.26
N ILE A 46 -10.06 17.15 1.21
CA ILE A 46 -10.73 15.94 1.68
C ILE A 46 -9.80 15.17 2.62
N THR A 47 -10.37 14.33 3.46
CA THR A 47 -9.63 13.35 4.25
C THR A 47 -10.09 11.97 3.81
N LEU A 48 -9.15 11.12 3.42
CA LEU A 48 -9.42 9.73 3.09
C LEU A 48 -8.78 8.85 4.16
N ASN A 49 -9.49 7.82 4.60
CA ASN A 49 -9.00 6.78 5.50
C ASN A 49 -9.08 5.39 4.84
N ARG A 50 -8.57 4.35 5.51
CA ARG A 50 -8.62 2.98 4.95
C ARG A 50 -10.06 2.46 4.79
N TYR A 51 -10.99 2.86 5.66
CA TYR A 51 -12.40 2.51 5.51
C TYR A 51 -13.01 3.07 4.21
N ASP A 52 -12.68 4.31 3.84
CA ASP A 52 -13.16 4.92 2.60
C ASP A 52 -12.70 4.15 1.36
N LEU A 53 -11.46 3.62 1.39
CA LEU A 53 -10.88 2.84 0.29
C LEU A 53 -11.47 1.43 0.19
N LEU A 54 -11.70 0.77 1.32
CA LEU A 54 -12.33 -0.55 1.36
C LEU A 54 -13.80 -0.52 0.90
N ASN A 55 -14.46 0.63 1.04
CA ASN A 55 -15.87 0.81 0.70
C ASN A 55 -16.11 1.59 -0.61
N SER A 56 -15.08 1.87 -1.40
CA SER A 56 -15.21 2.62 -2.66
C SER A 56 -15.75 1.79 -3.84
N ASN A 57 -16.75 0.95 -3.57
CA ASN A 57 -17.15 -0.18 -4.43
C ASN A 57 -18.00 0.20 -5.67
N LYS A 58 -18.21 1.49 -5.96
CA LYS A 58 -19.08 1.91 -7.07
C LYS A 58 -18.37 2.09 -8.41
N SER A 59 -17.07 2.40 -8.41
CA SER A 59 -16.27 2.59 -9.62
C SER A 59 -14.81 2.27 -9.34
N ILE A 60 -14.22 1.36 -10.12
CA ILE A 60 -12.78 1.05 -10.01
C ILE A 60 -11.91 2.27 -10.30
N GLY A 61 -12.35 3.17 -11.19
CA GLY A 61 -11.63 4.41 -11.49
C GLY A 61 -11.58 5.35 -10.28
N GLU A 62 -12.71 5.50 -9.57
CA GLU A 62 -12.78 6.27 -8.33
C GLU A 62 -11.91 5.63 -7.24
N PHE A 63 -11.96 4.30 -7.12
CA PHE A 63 -11.09 3.54 -6.21
C PHE A 63 -9.60 3.77 -6.48
N ILE A 64 -9.18 3.71 -7.75
CA ILE A 64 -7.79 3.94 -8.15
C ILE A 64 -7.36 5.34 -7.70
N LEU A 65 -8.15 6.36 -8.04
CA LEU A 65 -7.84 7.74 -7.70
C LEU A 65 -7.80 7.97 -6.19
N LYS A 66 -8.79 7.48 -5.43
CA LYS A 66 -8.80 7.58 -3.97
C LYS A 66 -7.60 6.88 -3.33
N THR A 67 -7.23 5.70 -3.81
CA THR A 67 -6.06 4.97 -3.30
C THR A 67 -4.74 5.71 -3.60
N LEU A 68 -4.62 6.31 -4.79
CA LEU A 68 -3.48 7.15 -5.14
C LEU A 68 -3.44 8.44 -4.29
N MET A 69 -4.58 9.09 -4.08
CA MET A 69 -4.72 10.28 -3.23
C MET A 69 -4.32 9.97 -1.78
N TRP A 70 -4.82 8.88 -1.22
CA TRP A 70 -4.47 8.44 0.14
C TRP A 70 -2.99 8.07 0.26
N GLY A 71 -2.44 7.32 -0.70
CA GLY A 71 -1.04 6.89 -0.68
C GLY A 71 -0.03 7.99 -1.02
N TYR A 72 -0.47 9.04 -1.73
CA TYR A 72 0.36 10.12 -2.22
C TYR A 72 -0.36 11.48 -2.14
N PRO A 73 -0.65 12.04 -0.94
CA PRO A 73 -1.48 13.25 -0.81
C PRO A 73 -1.00 14.46 -1.63
N THR A 74 0.30 14.52 -1.94
CA THR A 74 0.95 15.55 -2.76
C THR A 74 1.26 15.08 -4.19
N LYS A 75 0.53 14.09 -4.71
CA LYS A 75 0.71 13.47 -6.06
C LYS A 75 2.08 12.80 -6.29
N GLY A 76 2.81 12.51 -5.22
CA GLY A 76 4.05 11.73 -5.27
C GLY A 76 5.25 12.54 -5.76
N ARG A 77 6.19 11.87 -6.44
CA ARG A 77 7.41 12.48 -7.00
C ARG A 77 7.55 12.12 -8.47
N GLY A 78 8.00 13.09 -9.28
CA GLY A 78 8.15 12.91 -10.72
C GLY A 78 6.81 12.61 -11.41
N ASN A 79 6.89 12.01 -12.61
CA ASN A 79 5.73 11.87 -13.50
C ASN A 79 5.05 10.49 -13.40
N ASN A 80 5.25 9.75 -12.30
CA ASN A 80 4.75 8.36 -12.19
C ASN A 80 3.23 8.31 -12.15
N ILE A 81 2.59 9.12 -11.30
CA ILE A 81 1.13 9.19 -11.21
C ILE A 81 0.55 9.76 -12.52
N ASP A 82 1.16 10.80 -13.09
CA ASP A 82 0.69 11.33 -14.38
C ASP A 82 0.75 10.30 -15.51
N ASN A 83 1.82 9.50 -15.58
CA ASN A 83 1.89 8.41 -16.54
C ASN A 83 0.83 7.34 -16.27
N LEU A 84 0.57 7.02 -15.00
CA LEU A 84 -0.44 6.03 -14.61
C LEU A 84 -1.87 6.46 -14.99
N LEU A 85 -2.15 7.76 -14.93
CA LEU A 85 -3.47 8.34 -15.22
C LEU A 85 -3.73 8.60 -16.71
N LYS A 86 -2.74 8.38 -17.59
CA LYS A 86 -2.96 8.43 -19.05
C LYS A 86 -4.00 7.41 -19.47
N PRO A 87 -4.85 7.68 -20.49
CA PRO A 87 -6.01 6.85 -20.81
C PRO A 87 -5.69 5.35 -20.96
N ASP A 88 -4.66 5.00 -21.73
CA ASP A 88 -4.31 3.59 -21.97
C ASP A 88 -3.80 2.88 -20.71
N ASN A 89 -2.97 3.55 -19.91
CA ASN A 89 -2.45 2.99 -18.66
C ASN A 89 -3.54 2.87 -17.60
N PHE A 90 -4.42 3.87 -17.51
CA PHE A 90 -5.52 3.90 -16.56
C PHE A 90 -6.56 2.82 -16.87
N LYS A 91 -6.88 2.63 -18.16
CA LYS A 91 -7.73 1.53 -18.62
C LYS A 91 -7.09 0.17 -18.35
N LEU A 92 -5.82 -0.01 -18.69
CA LEU A 92 -5.12 -1.27 -18.42
C LEU A 92 -5.07 -1.58 -16.92
N LEU A 93 -4.82 -0.57 -16.07
CA LEU A 93 -4.85 -0.74 -14.62
C LEU A 93 -6.25 -1.12 -14.13
N THR A 94 -7.28 -0.46 -14.65
CA THR A 94 -8.69 -0.77 -14.36
C THR A 94 -8.97 -2.25 -14.64
N ASP A 95 -8.67 -2.72 -15.86
CA ASP A 95 -8.90 -4.11 -16.27
C ASP A 95 -8.14 -5.11 -15.37
N ILE A 96 -6.89 -4.81 -15.03
CA ILE A 96 -6.07 -5.64 -14.14
C ILE A 96 -6.71 -5.72 -12.75
N LEU A 97 -7.05 -4.58 -12.14
CA LEU A 97 -7.58 -4.54 -10.77
C LEU A 97 -8.97 -5.17 -10.67
N GLU A 98 -9.82 -4.99 -11.68
CA GLU A 98 -11.09 -5.72 -11.77
C GLU A 98 -10.86 -7.23 -11.85
N SER A 99 -9.88 -7.67 -12.64
CA SER A 99 -9.56 -9.09 -12.75
C SER A 99 -9.00 -9.71 -11.46
N TYR A 100 -8.44 -8.89 -10.57
CA TYR A 100 -7.75 -9.28 -9.34
C TYR A 100 -8.64 -9.26 -8.09
N ARG A 101 -9.74 -8.50 -8.11
CA ARG A 101 -10.63 -8.29 -6.95
C ARG A 101 -11.05 -9.63 -6.33
N ASP A 102 -10.80 -9.78 -5.04
CA ASP A 102 -11.11 -10.96 -4.22
C ASP A 102 -10.54 -12.29 -4.77
N LYS A 103 -9.49 -12.24 -5.60
CA LYS A 103 -8.83 -13.43 -6.15
C LYS A 103 -7.44 -13.65 -5.56
N ASP A 104 -6.97 -14.89 -5.65
CA ASP A 104 -5.58 -15.22 -5.43
C ASP A 104 -4.79 -15.14 -6.74
N ILE A 105 -3.66 -14.45 -6.70
CA ILE A 105 -2.86 -14.08 -7.86
C ILE A 105 -1.49 -14.73 -7.75
N ASN A 106 -1.02 -15.32 -8.85
CA ASN A 106 0.34 -15.81 -8.92
C ASN A 106 1.35 -14.65 -8.98
N ALA A 107 2.46 -14.77 -8.26
CA ALA A 107 3.48 -13.73 -8.18
C ALA A 107 4.11 -13.38 -9.55
N SER A 108 4.26 -14.34 -10.45
CA SER A 108 4.78 -14.09 -11.81
C SER A 108 3.81 -13.27 -12.66
N LYS A 109 2.49 -13.50 -12.49
CA LYS A 109 1.46 -12.71 -13.15
C LYS A 109 1.46 -11.28 -12.63
N LEU A 110 1.58 -11.10 -11.31
CA LEU A 110 1.70 -9.79 -10.69
C LEU A 110 2.91 -9.01 -11.22
N ASP A 111 4.08 -9.65 -11.34
CA ASP A 111 5.31 -9.02 -11.87
C ASP A 111 5.15 -8.60 -13.33
N ASN A 112 4.58 -9.47 -14.16
CA ASN A 112 4.29 -9.16 -15.55
C ASN A 112 3.34 -7.95 -15.68
N ASP A 113 2.24 -7.95 -14.92
CA ASP A 113 1.21 -6.90 -14.99
C ASP A 113 1.74 -5.55 -14.47
N ILE A 114 2.60 -5.53 -13.44
CA ILE A 114 3.31 -4.31 -13.01
C ILE A 114 4.22 -3.79 -14.12
N GLY A 115 5.00 -4.66 -14.75
CA GLY A 115 5.96 -4.29 -15.80
C GLY A 115 5.32 -3.69 -17.06
N ARG A 116 4.03 -3.95 -17.30
CA ARG A 116 3.26 -3.46 -18.45
C ARG A 116 2.80 -2.01 -18.30
N ILE A 117 2.70 -1.48 -17.08
CA ILE A 117 2.16 -0.14 -16.83
C ILE A 117 3.28 0.83 -16.46
N LYS A 118 3.54 1.80 -17.34
CA LYS A 118 4.59 2.81 -17.09
C LYS A 118 4.22 3.69 -15.89
N GLY A 119 5.14 3.77 -14.92
CA GLY A 119 4.96 4.54 -13.69
C GLY A 119 4.32 3.75 -12.55
N LEU A 120 3.90 2.49 -12.79
CA LEU A 120 3.46 1.58 -11.75
C LEU A 120 4.64 0.82 -11.17
N GLY A 121 4.80 0.90 -9.85
CA GLY A 121 5.75 0.08 -9.10
C GLY A 121 5.03 -0.69 -8.00
N LEU A 122 5.73 -1.64 -7.37
CA LEU A 122 5.15 -2.49 -6.33
C LEU A 122 4.55 -1.69 -5.16
N SER A 123 5.17 -0.56 -4.78
CA SER A 123 4.64 0.27 -3.69
C SER A 123 3.23 0.80 -3.96
N THR A 124 2.92 1.09 -5.23
CA THR A 124 1.59 1.52 -5.64
C THR A 124 0.67 0.32 -5.85
N MET A 125 1.16 -0.73 -6.52
CA MET A 125 0.37 -1.94 -6.76
C MET A 125 -0.09 -2.60 -5.45
N SER A 126 0.81 -2.76 -4.47
CA SER A 126 0.47 -3.35 -3.16
C SER A 126 -0.59 -2.57 -2.39
N LYS A 127 -0.71 -1.25 -2.59
CA LYS A 127 -1.82 -0.46 -2.04
C LYS A 127 -3.15 -0.88 -2.65
N PHE A 128 -3.23 -0.98 -3.97
CA PHE A 128 -4.46 -1.43 -4.63
C PHE A 128 -4.83 -2.85 -4.18
N LEU A 129 -3.88 -3.79 -4.22
CA LEU A 129 -4.10 -5.18 -3.81
C LEU A 129 -4.70 -5.28 -2.40
N CYS A 130 -4.15 -4.52 -1.45
CA CYS A 130 -4.57 -4.53 -0.05
C CYS A 130 -6.03 -4.09 0.14
N PHE A 131 -6.56 -3.23 -0.73
CA PHE A 131 -7.92 -2.69 -0.62
C PHE A 131 -8.95 -3.38 -1.52
N ILE A 132 -8.54 -4.17 -2.52
CA ILE A 132 -9.46 -4.95 -3.38
C ILE A 132 -9.67 -6.40 -2.89
N GLY A 133 -9.17 -6.76 -1.71
CA GLY A 133 -9.31 -8.10 -1.14
C GLY A 133 -8.48 -9.18 -1.85
N ALA A 134 -7.52 -8.79 -2.68
CA ALA A 134 -6.68 -9.75 -3.40
C ALA A 134 -5.71 -10.48 -2.47
N ARG A 135 -5.36 -11.71 -2.86
CA ARG A 135 -4.30 -12.53 -2.27
C ARG A 135 -3.18 -12.73 -3.30
N VAL A 136 -1.96 -12.98 -2.83
CA VAL A 136 -0.84 -13.38 -3.69
C VAL A 136 -0.19 -14.61 -3.10
N GLU A 137 -0.12 -15.69 -3.88
CA GLU A 137 0.34 -17.01 -3.43
C GLU A 137 -0.30 -17.43 -2.09
N ASN A 138 -1.63 -17.31 -2.01
CA ASN A 138 -2.45 -17.56 -0.84
C ASN A 138 -2.15 -16.68 0.39
N GLN A 139 -1.34 -15.63 0.27
CA GLN A 139 -1.09 -14.69 1.37
C GLN A 139 -2.00 -13.47 1.27
N GLU A 140 -2.46 -12.95 2.41
CA GLU A 140 -3.13 -11.65 2.45
C GLU A 140 -2.15 -10.57 2.00
N THR A 141 -2.62 -9.68 1.12
CA THR A 141 -1.78 -8.63 0.57
C THR A 141 -1.65 -7.45 1.53
N LEU A 142 -0.43 -6.94 1.62
CA LEU A 142 -0.02 -5.88 2.55
C LEU A 142 0.74 -4.82 1.79
N ILE A 143 0.66 -3.58 2.25
CA ILE A 143 1.34 -2.47 1.57
C ILE A 143 2.86 -2.63 1.78
N LEU A 144 3.62 -2.77 0.70
CA LEU A 144 5.08 -2.73 0.74
C LEU A 144 5.57 -1.42 0.13
N ASP A 145 5.62 -0.38 0.94
CA ASP A 145 6.09 0.93 0.51
C ASP A 145 7.58 1.18 0.74
N ARG A 146 8.05 2.33 0.23
CA ARG A 146 9.45 2.71 0.38
C ARG A 146 9.89 2.83 1.84
N ARG A 147 9.01 3.31 2.73
CA ARG A 147 9.30 3.47 4.16
C ARG A 147 9.46 2.11 4.82
N ILE A 148 8.59 1.15 4.52
CA ILE A 148 8.71 -0.23 5.02
C ILE A 148 9.99 -0.87 4.51
N ILE A 149 10.34 -0.70 3.22
CA ILE A 149 11.62 -1.19 2.67
C ILE A 149 12.81 -0.55 3.40
N GLU A 150 12.77 0.75 3.70
CA GLU A 150 13.81 1.44 4.47
C GLU A 150 13.96 0.85 5.88
N ILE A 151 12.86 0.53 6.57
CA ILE A 151 12.86 -0.09 7.90
C ILE A 151 13.43 -1.51 7.87
N ILE A 152 13.02 -2.32 6.89
CA ILE A 152 13.57 -3.66 6.67
C ILE A 152 15.09 -3.60 6.50
N LYS A 153 15.58 -2.66 5.68
CA LYS A 153 17.01 -2.46 5.46
C LYS A 153 17.76 -1.99 6.70
N ALA A 154 17.12 -1.17 7.53
CA ALA A 154 17.68 -0.71 8.80
C ALA A 154 17.79 -1.83 9.85
N LYS A 155 17.17 -3.00 9.62
CA LYS A 155 17.15 -4.15 10.55
C LYS A 155 16.64 -3.77 11.94
N THR A 156 15.68 -2.84 11.99
CA THR A 156 15.11 -2.31 13.24
C THR A 156 14.48 -3.43 14.09
N PHE A 157 13.80 -4.36 13.43
CA PHE A 157 13.09 -5.48 14.05
C PHE A 157 13.70 -6.82 13.66
N ASP A 158 13.83 -7.72 14.63
CA ASP A 158 14.47 -9.02 14.45
C ASP A 158 13.71 -9.92 13.46
N GLU A 159 12.38 -9.87 13.52
CA GLU A 159 11.47 -10.65 12.68
C GLU A 159 11.55 -10.28 11.20
N LEU A 160 12.10 -9.10 10.86
CA LEU A 160 12.24 -8.63 9.48
C LEU A 160 13.65 -8.85 8.90
N LYS A 161 14.60 -9.40 9.68
CA LYS A 161 16.01 -9.52 9.28
C LYS A 161 16.22 -10.40 8.04
N ASN A 162 15.37 -11.41 7.84
CA ASN A 162 15.41 -12.28 6.67
C ASN A 162 14.94 -11.59 5.36
N LEU A 163 14.39 -10.38 5.45
CA LEU A 163 13.85 -9.61 4.33
C LEU A 163 14.84 -8.56 3.77
N THR A 164 16.07 -8.49 4.27
CA THR A 164 17.03 -7.43 3.88
C THR A 164 17.41 -7.46 2.39
N SER A 165 17.13 -8.55 1.68
CA SER A 165 17.27 -8.66 0.22
C SER A 165 16.21 -7.86 -0.56
N ILE A 166 15.17 -7.36 0.11
CA ILE A 166 14.15 -6.51 -0.50
C ILE A 166 14.75 -5.15 -0.79
N THR A 167 14.88 -4.87 -2.09
CA THR A 167 15.24 -3.57 -2.63
C THR A 167 14.16 -3.15 -3.61
N TYR A 168 14.14 -1.88 -4.03
CA TYR A 168 13.15 -1.44 -5.02
C TYR A 168 13.17 -2.28 -6.31
N PRO A 169 14.35 -2.57 -6.93
CA PRO A 169 14.42 -3.44 -8.10
C PRO A 169 14.02 -4.91 -7.86
N THR A 170 14.25 -5.44 -6.66
CA THR A 170 13.95 -6.85 -6.32
C THR A 170 12.62 -7.02 -5.60
N SER A 171 11.88 -5.92 -5.40
CA SER A 171 10.73 -5.87 -4.50
C SER A 171 9.63 -6.82 -4.94
N VAL A 172 9.34 -6.92 -6.23
CA VAL A 172 8.30 -7.80 -6.74
C VAL A 172 8.65 -9.27 -6.49
N LYS A 173 9.88 -9.67 -6.80
CA LYS A 173 10.37 -11.04 -6.60
C LYS A 173 10.39 -11.48 -5.14
N ASN A 174 10.52 -10.53 -4.22
CA ASN A 174 10.55 -10.80 -2.78
C ASN A 174 9.24 -10.41 -2.07
N TYR A 175 8.22 -9.99 -2.81
CA TYR A 175 6.95 -9.55 -2.22
C TYR A 175 6.28 -10.68 -1.46
N VAL A 176 6.24 -11.88 -2.05
CA VAL A 176 5.70 -13.09 -1.39
C VAL A 176 6.38 -13.35 -0.05
N LYS A 177 7.71 -13.28 -0.01
CA LYS A 177 8.48 -13.47 1.23
C LYS A 177 8.12 -12.45 2.30
N TYR A 178 7.91 -11.19 1.90
CA TYR A 178 7.42 -10.15 2.81
C TYR A 178 6.02 -10.50 3.34
N LEU A 179 5.09 -10.88 2.45
CA LEU A 179 3.74 -11.26 2.85
C LEU A 179 3.76 -12.45 3.81
N GLU A 180 4.49 -13.51 3.51
CA GLU A 180 4.63 -14.68 4.38
C GLU A 180 5.17 -14.29 5.75
N THR A 181 6.22 -13.46 5.80
CA THR A 181 6.85 -13.06 7.07
C THR A 181 5.87 -12.33 7.97
N ILE A 182 5.13 -11.35 7.44
CA ILE A 182 4.18 -10.58 8.24
C ILE A 182 2.92 -11.40 8.56
N ASN A 183 2.40 -12.19 7.62
CA ASN A 183 1.22 -13.02 7.86
C ASN A 183 1.49 -14.12 8.91
N ASN A 184 2.67 -14.76 8.87
CA ASN A 184 3.05 -15.75 9.87
C ASN A 184 3.24 -15.12 11.25
N PHE A 185 3.96 -13.99 11.33
CA PHE A 185 4.08 -13.23 12.58
C PHE A 185 2.71 -12.89 13.17
N SER A 186 1.76 -12.50 12.32
CA SER A 186 0.42 -12.09 12.74
C SER A 186 -0.39 -13.26 13.31
N LYS A 187 -0.30 -14.44 12.67
CA LYS A 187 -0.90 -15.68 13.18
C LYS A 187 -0.32 -16.09 14.52
N GLU A 188 1.01 -16.07 14.64
CA GLU A 188 1.73 -16.45 15.87
C GLU A 188 1.42 -15.50 17.05
N ASN A 189 1.12 -14.23 16.77
CA ASN A 189 0.84 -13.21 17.78
C ASN A 189 -0.65 -12.84 17.90
N ASN A 190 -1.54 -13.63 17.30
CA ASN A 190 -2.99 -13.42 17.29
C ASN A 190 -3.38 -11.97 16.96
N THR A 191 -2.84 -11.44 15.88
CA THR A 191 -3.10 -10.08 15.38
C THR A 191 -3.43 -10.09 13.90
N ILE A 192 -3.86 -8.94 13.37
CA ILE A 192 -4.20 -8.78 11.96
C ILE A 192 -2.96 -8.26 11.22
N SER A 193 -2.60 -8.89 10.10
CA SER A 193 -1.42 -8.56 9.29
C SER A 193 -1.35 -7.09 8.88
N GLN A 194 -2.49 -6.49 8.56
CA GLN A 194 -2.58 -5.06 8.21
C GLN A 194 -2.25 -4.13 9.39
N LYS A 195 -2.52 -4.55 10.64
CA LYS A 195 -2.11 -3.78 11.83
C LYS A 195 -0.61 -3.84 12.06
N VAL A 196 0.02 -4.99 11.78
CA VAL A 196 1.48 -5.13 11.82
C VAL A 196 2.13 -4.25 10.76
N GLU A 197 1.63 -4.28 9.52
CA GLU A 197 2.05 -3.37 8.44
C GLU A 197 1.94 -1.90 8.88
N MET A 198 0.79 -1.51 9.44
CA MET A 198 0.55 -0.13 9.85
C MET A 198 1.50 0.30 10.97
N PHE A 199 1.74 -0.58 11.95
CA PHE A 199 2.67 -0.31 13.04
C PHE A 199 4.09 -0.08 12.51
N ILE A 200 4.57 -0.95 11.62
CA ILE A 200 5.89 -0.81 10.99
C ILE A 200 5.95 0.52 10.25
N PHE A 201 4.94 0.84 9.43
CA PHE A 201 4.90 2.09 8.67
C PHE A 201 4.90 3.35 9.55
N MET A 202 4.17 3.33 10.66
CA MET A 202 3.99 4.49 11.55
C MET A 202 5.19 4.69 12.48
N PHE A 203 5.69 3.61 13.08
CA PHE A 203 6.66 3.70 14.18
C PHE A 203 8.05 3.18 13.84
N GLY A 204 8.22 2.36 12.79
CA GLY A 204 9.48 1.65 12.53
C GLY A 204 10.69 2.55 12.26
N ARG A 205 10.49 3.83 11.90
CA ARG A 205 11.56 4.84 11.77
C ARG A 205 11.78 5.71 13.01
N HIS A 206 10.94 5.54 14.03
CA HIS A 206 10.86 6.39 15.21
C HIS A 206 11.07 5.61 16.52
N LEU A 207 11.46 4.33 16.41
CA LEU A 207 11.79 3.48 17.54
C LEU A 207 13.28 3.12 17.50
N SER A 208 13.90 3.03 18.67
CA SER A 208 15.27 2.57 18.87
C SER A 208 15.39 1.79 20.17
N PRO A 209 16.36 0.86 20.29
CA PRO A 209 16.64 0.20 21.56
C PRO A 209 16.90 1.23 22.67
N LEU A 210 16.42 0.94 23.87
CA LEU A 210 16.83 1.68 25.06
C LEU A 210 18.33 1.47 25.27
N LYS A 211 19.05 2.55 25.59
CA LYS A 211 20.47 2.49 25.93
C LYS A 211 20.60 2.66 27.44
N GLY A 212 21.26 1.72 28.11
CA GLY A 212 21.59 1.84 29.54
C GLY A 212 20.77 0.97 30.49
N GLU A 213 20.22 -0.15 30.01
CA GLU A 213 19.85 -1.29 30.88
C GLU A 213 20.98 -2.32 30.88
#